data_AF-A0A8C4IGC0-F1
#
_entry.id   AF-A0A8C4IGC0-F1
#
_cell.length_a   1.000
_cell.length_b   1.000
_cell.length_c   1.000
_cell.angle_alpha   90.00
_cell.angle_beta   90.00
_cell.angle_gamma   90.00
#
_symmetry.space_group_name_H-M   'P 1'
#
loop_
_entity.id
_entity.type
_entity.pdbx_description
1 polymer ?
#
loop_
_entity_poly.entity_id
_entity_poly.type
_entity_poly.pdbx_seq_one_letter_code
_entity_poly.pdbx_strand_id
1 'polypeptide(L)'
;MPLSTPDHWVDPRVFRVGSSGCLKVKAENLKGIVLLLLQEHTNTSFCTESKECLEYELVCKTDEYEVRHYSPTRWVSTDAEAYFMGVGAAMAFRRLFQYITGANEGGIQMEMTAPVLVKIPEETKMWEPAVYTLNFPLPAAYQEKPPAPTNDKLYFTEMPEMDVYVRSYGGWMLSVTSRLHAHLLTKELERVRASYNHSYHYGVGYDSPLKLLNRHNEVWYVANISEET
;
A
#
# COMPACT_ATOMS: atom_id res chain seq x y z
N MET A 1 -45.64 17.85 11.43
CA MET A 1 -44.31 18.18 10.86
C MET A 1 -43.89 19.53 11.43
N PRO A 2 -42.61 19.74 11.77
CA PRO A 2 -41.45 19.27 11.02
C PRO A 2 -40.72 18.10 11.68
N LEU A 3 -40.22 17.21 10.81
CA LEU A 3 -39.25 16.19 11.14
C LEU A 3 -37.92 16.87 11.47
N SER A 4 -37.31 16.45 12.58
CA SER A 4 -35.89 16.71 12.85
C SER A 4 -35.06 15.98 11.80
N THR A 5 -34.34 16.72 10.98
CA THR A 5 -33.34 16.23 10.04
C THR A 5 -32.17 15.56 10.79
N PRO A 6 -31.57 14.47 10.28
CA PRO A 6 -30.42 13.84 10.93
C PRO A 6 -29.18 14.73 10.84
N ASP A 7 -28.42 14.76 11.93
CA ASP A 7 -27.12 15.41 12.07
C ASP A 7 -26.19 15.08 10.89
N HIS A 8 -25.69 16.13 10.24
CA HIS A 8 -24.69 16.04 9.18
C HIS A 8 -23.34 15.64 9.80
N TRP A 9 -22.95 14.39 9.66
CA TRP A 9 -21.56 13.98 9.84
C TRP A 9 -20.72 14.59 8.71
N VAL A 10 -19.81 15.51 9.05
CA VAL A 10 -18.82 16.07 8.14
C VAL A 10 -17.60 15.16 8.18
N ASP A 11 -17.27 14.51 7.05
CA ASP A 11 -16.07 13.68 6.93
C ASP A 11 -14.79 14.57 7.00
N PRO A 12 -13.86 14.32 7.95
CA PRO A 12 -12.62 15.09 8.07
C PRO A 12 -11.61 14.88 6.92
N ARG A 13 -11.88 13.99 5.95
CA ARG A 13 -10.92 13.51 4.94
C ARG A 13 -11.05 14.22 3.58
N VAL A 14 -10.89 15.54 3.54
CA VAL A 14 -10.97 16.29 2.27
C VAL A 14 -9.58 16.50 1.67
N PHE A 15 -9.23 15.71 0.65
CA PHE A 15 -8.21 16.11 -0.32
C PHE A 15 -8.84 17.04 -1.35
N ARG A 16 -8.21 18.17 -1.66
CA ARG A 16 -8.63 19.01 -2.79
C ARG A 16 -7.70 18.74 -3.97
N VAL A 17 -8.30 18.43 -5.11
CA VAL A 17 -7.63 18.53 -6.41
C VAL A 17 -7.50 20.02 -6.72
N GLY A 18 -6.30 20.57 -6.47
CA GLY A 18 -5.95 21.92 -6.89
C GLY A 18 -5.29 21.92 -8.27
N SER A 19 -5.10 23.10 -8.87
CA SER A 19 -4.35 23.26 -10.13
C SER A 19 -2.89 22.82 -10.06
N SER A 20 -2.39 22.45 -8.87
CA SER A 20 -1.01 22.08 -8.60
C SER A 20 -0.82 20.64 -8.09
N GLY A 21 -1.89 19.89 -7.78
CA GLY A 21 -1.82 18.49 -7.31
C GLY A 21 -2.90 18.11 -6.28
N CYS A 22 -2.81 16.87 -5.79
CA CYS A 22 -3.62 16.32 -4.71
C CYS A 22 -3.07 16.73 -3.34
N LEU A 23 -3.76 17.60 -2.61
CA LEU A 23 -3.35 18.06 -1.28
C LEU A 23 -4.37 17.72 -0.21
N LYS A 24 -3.92 17.13 0.89
CA LYS A 24 -4.72 16.93 2.10
C LYS A 24 -5.03 18.29 2.70
N VAL A 25 -6.32 18.62 2.86
CA VAL A 25 -6.75 19.94 3.37
C VAL A 25 -7.31 19.76 4.78
N LYS A 26 -6.98 20.68 5.70
CA LYS A 26 -7.57 20.70 7.04
C LYS A 26 -9.07 21.01 6.97
N ALA A 27 -9.86 20.40 7.85
CA ALA A 27 -11.32 20.53 7.92
C ALA A 27 -11.83 21.95 8.29
N GLU A 28 -10.95 22.88 8.63
CA GLU A 28 -11.32 24.22 9.07
C GLU A 28 -11.51 25.18 7.88
N ASN A 29 -12.67 25.10 7.22
CA ASN A 29 -13.39 26.18 6.51
C ASN A 29 -14.31 25.67 5.38
N LEU A 30 -15.03 24.57 5.59
CA LEU A 30 -16.10 24.17 4.68
C LEU A 30 -17.46 24.64 5.19
N LYS A 31 -17.70 25.96 5.14
CA LYS A 31 -19.07 26.47 5.02
C LYS A 31 -19.47 26.38 3.54
N GLY A 32 -20.25 25.36 3.20
CA GLY A 32 -21.09 25.37 2.01
C GLY A 32 -20.51 24.80 0.71
N ILE A 33 -19.71 23.74 0.76
CA ILE A 33 -19.41 22.95 -0.46
C ILE A 33 -19.78 21.50 -0.19
N VAL A 34 -20.95 21.10 -0.70
CA VAL A 34 -21.30 19.68 -0.87
C VAL A 34 -20.51 19.20 -2.07
N LEU A 35 -19.37 18.54 -1.83
CA LEU A 35 -18.67 17.80 -2.86
C LEU A 35 -19.37 16.43 -2.97
N LEU A 36 -20.12 16.21 -4.05
CA LEU A 36 -20.54 14.86 -4.43
C LEU A 36 -19.27 14.08 -4.77
N LEU A 37 -18.76 13.31 -3.81
CA LEU A 37 -17.80 12.24 -4.10
C LEU A 37 -18.58 11.19 -4.87
N LEU A 38 -18.39 11.14 -6.19
CA LEU A 38 -18.70 9.92 -6.92
C LEU A 38 -17.76 8.86 -6.32
N GLN A 39 -18.32 7.87 -5.62
CA GLN A 39 -17.60 6.64 -5.28
C GLN A 39 -17.27 5.96 -6.61
N GLU A 40 -16.14 6.34 -7.22
CA GLU A 40 -15.60 5.58 -8.32
C GLU A 40 -15.16 4.24 -7.74
N HIS A 41 -15.78 3.16 -8.24
CA HIS A 41 -15.33 1.81 -7.97
C HIS A 41 -13.85 1.69 -8.32
N THR A 42 -13.08 1.05 -7.45
CA THR A 42 -11.67 0.74 -7.67
C THR A 42 -11.48 0.04 -8.99
N ASN A 43 -10.80 0.69 -9.93
CA ASN A 43 -10.40 0.02 -11.16
C ASN A 43 -9.16 -0.83 -10.85
N THR A 44 -9.37 -2.03 -10.32
CA THR A 44 -8.32 -3.03 -10.05
C THR A 44 -7.94 -3.83 -11.29
N SER A 45 -8.03 -3.25 -12.50
CA SER A 45 -7.77 -3.96 -13.77
C SER A 45 -6.38 -4.59 -13.87
N PHE A 46 -5.44 -4.15 -13.02
CA PHE A 46 -4.09 -4.71 -12.92
C PHE A 46 -3.97 -5.97 -12.05
N CYS A 47 -4.96 -6.29 -11.22
CA CYS A 47 -5.02 -7.53 -10.44
C CYS A 47 -5.52 -8.69 -11.32
N THR A 48 -4.67 -9.18 -12.23
CA THR A 48 -5.06 -10.18 -13.23
C THR A 48 -4.78 -11.63 -12.82
N GLU A 49 -3.92 -11.85 -11.83
CA GLU A 49 -3.42 -13.19 -11.45
C GLU A 49 -3.81 -13.62 -10.03
N SER A 50 -4.49 -12.75 -9.26
CA SER A 50 -5.00 -13.06 -7.93
C SER A 50 -6.52 -13.07 -7.93
N LYS A 51 -7.11 -13.92 -7.08
CA LYS A 51 -8.57 -13.97 -6.90
C LYS A 51 -9.09 -12.79 -6.10
N GLU A 52 -8.30 -12.36 -5.11
CA GLU A 52 -8.59 -11.21 -4.27
C GLU A 52 -7.50 -10.16 -4.48
N CYS A 53 -7.91 -8.90 -4.48
CA CYS A 53 -7.06 -7.73 -4.66
C CYS A 53 -7.36 -6.78 -3.50
N LEU A 54 -6.33 -6.18 -2.91
CA LEU A 54 -6.50 -5.23 -1.82
C LEU A 54 -7.31 -4.02 -2.31
N GLU A 55 -8.47 -3.84 -1.70
CA GLU A 55 -9.39 -2.76 -2.01
C GLU A 55 -8.91 -1.44 -1.41
N TYR A 56 -9.26 -0.34 -2.05
CA TYR A 56 -8.96 1.01 -1.61
C TYR A 56 -10.10 1.96 -1.99
N GLU A 57 -10.08 3.18 -1.48
CA GLU A 57 -10.88 4.28 -2.01
C GLU A 57 -9.94 5.21 -2.77
N LEU A 58 -10.26 5.50 -4.04
CA LEU A 58 -9.51 6.50 -4.81
C LEU A 58 -9.89 7.88 -4.28
N VAL A 59 -8.96 8.51 -3.58
CA VAL A 59 -9.18 9.82 -2.97
C VAL A 59 -9.00 10.92 -4.02
N CYS A 60 -7.95 10.82 -4.83
CA CYS A 60 -7.75 11.69 -5.99
C CYS A 60 -6.62 11.17 -6.91
N LYS A 61 -6.50 11.77 -8.09
CA LYS A 61 -5.55 11.38 -9.12
C LYS A 61 -4.98 12.59 -9.86
N THR A 62 -3.69 12.54 -10.16
CA THR A 62 -2.99 13.44 -11.10
C THR A 62 -2.41 12.61 -12.25
N ASP A 63 -1.73 13.26 -13.20
CA ASP A 63 -1.00 12.56 -14.26
C ASP A 63 0.23 11.80 -13.72
N GLU A 64 0.72 12.18 -12.53
CA GLU A 64 1.96 11.67 -11.94
C GLU A 64 1.75 10.68 -10.79
N TYR A 65 0.68 10.83 -10.01
CA TYR A 65 0.40 9.96 -8.87
C TYR A 65 -1.09 9.92 -8.49
N GLU A 66 -1.46 8.91 -7.72
CA GLU A 66 -2.77 8.76 -7.09
C GLU A 66 -2.66 8.92 -5.57
N VAL A 67 -3.75 9.33 -4.92
CA VAL A 67 -3.92 9.21 -3.49
C VAL A 67 -5.00 8.17 -3.26
N ARG A 68 -4.68 7.16 -2.46
CA ARG A 68 -5.59 6.06 -2.14
C ARG A 68 -5.73 5.93 -0.63
N HIS A 69 -6.94 5.65 -0.17
CA HIS A 69 -7.23 5.33 1.22
C HIS A 69 -7.39 3.82 1.36
N TYR A 70 -6.66 3.22 2.30
CA TYR A 70 -6.75 1.79 2.63
C TYR A 70 -7.33 1.62 4.02
N SER A 71 -8.31 0.73 4.14
CA SER A 71 -8.86 0.31 5.44
C SER A 71 -7.87 -0.57 6.23
N PRO A 72 -8.03 -0.67 7.56
CA PRO A 72 -7.19 -1.54 8.38
C PRO A 72 -7.20 -2.97 7.84
N THR A 73 -6.03 -3.55 7.66
CA THR A 73 -5.89 -4.87 7.03
C THR A 73 -4.83 -5.67 7.77
N ARG A 74 -5.08 -6.97 7.98
CA ARG A 74 -4.09 -7.90 8.53
C ARG A 74 -3.28 -8.53 7.40
N TRP A 75 -1.99 -8.59 7.63
CA TRP A 75 -0.98 -9.13 6.73
C TRP A 75 -0.22 -10.24 7.44
N VAL A 76 0.32 -11.18 6.66
CA VAL A 76 1.42 -12.02 7.11
C VAL A 76 2.72 -11.43 6.56
N SER A 77 3.70 -11.26 7.44
CA SER A 77 4.91 -10.49 7.19
C SER A 77 6.17 -11.27 7.53
N THR A 78 7.28 -10.92 6.88
CA THR A 78 8.59 -11.49 7.18
C THR A 78 9.73 -10.60 6.72
N ASP A 79 10.82 -10.60 7.48
CA ASP A 79 11.99 -9.75 7.24
C ASP A 79 13.12 -10.50 6.53
N ALA A 80 13.73 -9.86 5.55
CA ALA A 80 14.90 -10.38 4.86
C ALA A 80 16.01 -9.32 4.80
N GLU A 81 17.16 -9.66 5.34
CA GLU A 81 18.37 -8.86 5.24
C GLU A 81 19.09 -9.17 3.93
N ALA A 82 19.31 -8.15 3.09
CA ALA A 82 20.00 -8.29 1.82
C ALA A 82 20.61 -6.97 1.34
N TYR A 83 21.60 -7.06 0.45
CA TYR A 83 22.15 -5.88 -0.24
C TYR A 83 21.21 -5.33 -1.31
N PHE A 84 20.41 -6.21 -1.93
CA PHE A 84 19.51 -5.85 -3.02
C PHE A 84 18.08 -6.24 -2.67
N MET A 85 17.15 -5.30 -2.83
CA MET A 85 15.72 -5.47 -2.59
C MET A 85 15.16 -6.71 -3.27
N GLY A 86 15.48 -6.95 -4.55
CA GLY A 86 14.95 -8.11 -5.28
C GLY A 86 15.35 -9.45 -4.66
N VAL A 87 16.56 -9.55 -4.08
CA VAL A 87 17.04 -10.75 -3.39
C VAL A 87 16.30 -10.93 -2.07
N GLY A 88 16.20 -9.87 -1.26
CA GLY A 88 15.46 -9.90 0.00
C GLY A 88 13.98 -10.26 -0.21
N ALA A 89 13.35 -9.65 -1.21
CA ALA A 89 11.96 -9.91 -1.57
C ALA A 89 11.73 -11.36 -2.00
N ALA A 90 12.62 -11.94 -2.84
CA ALA A 90 12.49 -13.34 -3.26
C ALA A 90 12.65 -14.32 -2.09
N MET A 91 13.61 -14.06 -1.18
CA MET A 91 13.80 -14.88 0.03
C MET A 91 12.59 -14.83 0.96
N ALA A 92 12.07 -13.62 1.20
CA ALA A 92 10.88 -13.41 2.01
C ALA A 92 9.64 -14.05 1.38
N PHE A 93 9.44 -13.86 0.08
CA PHE A 93 8.30 -14.41 -0.66
C PHE A 93 8.27 -15.93 -0.61
N ARG A 94 9.43 -16.60 -0.67
CA ARG A 94 9.50 -18.06 -0.52
C ARG A 94 8.89 -18.54 0.81
N ARG A 95 9.13 -17.83 1.92
CA ARG A 95 8.55 -18.18 3.24
C ARG A 95 7.04 -17.97 3.25
N LEU A 96 6.58 -16.85 2.71
CA LEU A 96 5.16 -16.52 2.59
C LEU A 96 4.43 -17.51 1.67
N PHE A 97 5.05 -17.90 0.57
CA PHE A 97 4.54 -18.91 -0.34
C PHE A 97 4.40 -20.28 0.34
N GLN A 98 5.40 -20.69 1.12
CA GLN A 98 5.28 -21.91 1.93
C GLN A 98 4.10 -21.81 2.92
N TYR A 99 3.92 -20.67 3.57
CA TYR A 99 2.80 -20.45 4.48
C TYR A 99 1.44 -20.62 3.79
N ILE A 100 1.20 -19.95 2.66
CA ILE A 100 -0.08 -20.05 1.95
C ILE A 100 -0.29 -21.42 1.28
N THR A 101 0.77 -22.21 1.07
CA THR A 101 0.69 -23.56 0.51
C THR A 101 0.65 -24.67 1.56
N GLY A 102 0.46 -24.32 2.85
CA GLY A 102 0.19 -25.29 3.92
C GLY A 102 1.26 -25.38 5.00
N ALA A 103 2.30 -24.54 5.00
CA ALA A 103 3.25 -24.43 6.13
C ALA A 103 2.67 -23.53 7.25
N ASN A 104 1.50 -23.93 7.75
CA ASN A 104 0.78 -23.30 8.84
C ASN A 104 0.07 -24.37 9.69
N GLU A 105 -0.36 -24.00 10.88
CA GLU A 105 -1.13 -24.88 11.75
C GLU A 105 -2.42 -25.32 11.05
N GLY A 106 -2.56 -26.63 10.86
CA GLY A 106 -3.69 -27.22 10.15
C GLY A 106 -3.46 -27.50 8.67
N GLY A 107 -2.30 -27.15 8.11
CA GLY A 107 -1.95 -27.49 6.73
C GLY A 107 -2.84 -26.82 5.69
N ILE A 108 -3.38 -25.64 6.02
CA ILE A 108 -4.41 -24.96 5.23
C ILE A 108 -3.76 -24.33 3.99
N GLN A 109 -4.35 -24.59 2.81
CA GLN A 109 -3.99 -23.91 1.58
C GLN A 109 -4.85 -22.67 1.40
N MET A 110 -4.21 -21.56 1.06
CA MET A 110 -4.82 -20.25 0.88
C MET A 110 -4.53 -19.75 -0.53
N GLU A 111 -5.53 -19.11 -1.14
CA GLU A 111 -5.39 -18.48 -2.44
C GLU A 111 -4.40 -17.31 -2.39
N MET A 112 -3.71 -17.09 -3.51
CA MET A 112 -2.85 -15.93 -3.66
C MET A 112 -3.69 -14.65 -3.76
N THR A 113 -3.29 -13.61 -3.04
CA THR A 113 -3.85 -12.26 -3.06
C THR A 113 -2.82 -11.29 -3.63
N ALA A 114 -3.28 -10.10 -4.01
CA ALA A 114 -2.41 -9.02 -4.46
C ALA A 114 -2.81 -7.70 -3.79
N PRO A 115 -1.90 -6.72 -3.66
CA PRO A 115 -0.48 -6.80 -3.99
C PRO A 115 0.37 -7.38 -2.85
N VAL A 116 1.61 -7.73 -3.18
CA VAL A 116 2.70 -7.92 -2.21
C VAL A 116 3.39 -6.59 -1.95
N LEU A 117 3.59 -6.22 -0.69
CA LEU A 117 4.32 -5.02 -0.29
C LEU A 117 5.73 -5.36 0.19
N VAL A 118 6.74 -4.64 -0.29
CA VAL A 118 8.10 -4.66 0.23
C VAL A 118 8.33 -3.32 0.94
N LYS A 119 8.43 -3.32 2.27
CA LYS A 119 8.87 -2.14 3.02
C LYS A 119 10.37 -1.94 2.82
N ILE A 120 10.75 -0.77 2.31
CA ILE A 120 12.12 -0.43 1.93
C ILE A 120 12.54 0.78 2.77
N PRO A 121 13.57 0.67 3.62
CA PRO A 121 14.10 1.81 4.36
C PRO A 121 14.67 2.86 3.39
N GLU A 122 14.45 4.14 3.66
CA GLU A 122 15.04 5.26 2.89
C GLU A 122 16.54 5.38 3.17
N GLU A 123 16.92 5.26 4.44
CA GLU A 123 18.30 5.27 4.86
C GLU A 123 18.92 3.88 4.64
N THR A 124 19.65 3.74 3.54
CA THR A 124 20.46 2.55 3.24
C THR A 124 21.89 2.95 2.94
N LYS A 125 22.86 2.21 3.48
CA LYS A 125 24.27 2.38 3.11
C LYS A 125 24.63 1.35 2.06
N MET A 126 25.34 1.77 1.00
CA MET A 126 25.68 0.88 -0.11
C MET A 126 26.48 -0.36 0.31
N TRP A 127 27.27 -0.24 1.39
CA TRP A 127 28.15 -1.30 1.91
C TRP A 127 27.54 -2.10 3.06
N GLU A 128 26.32 -1.79 3.51
CA GLU A 128 25.61 -2.54 4.54
C GLU A 128 24.34 -3.15 3.94
N PRO A 129 23.97 -4.37 4.33
CA PRO A 129 22.68 -4.91 3.94
C PRO A 129 21.56 -4.09 4.60
N ALA A 130 20.42 -4.02 3.91
CA ALA A 130 19.19 -3.45 4.46
C ALA A 130 18.22 -4.56 4.83
N VAL A 131 17.36 -4.29 5.81
CA VAL A 131 16.23 -5.16 6.14
C VAL A 131 15.03 -4.75 5.31
N TYR A 132 14.54 -5.69 4.49
CA TYR A 132 13.31 -5.54 3.73
C TYR A 132 12.20 -6.36 4.38
N THR A 133 11.07 -5.73 4.70
CA THR A 133 9.90 -6.44 5.24
C THR A 133 8.92 -6.71 4.11
N LEU A 134 8.69 -7.98 3.79
CA LEU A 134 7.63 -8.35 2.87
C LEU A 134 6.33 -8.52 3.63
N ASN A 135 5.24 -8.00 3.09
CA ASN A 135 3.90 -8.11 3.63
C ASN A 135 2.99 -8.68 2.55
N PHE A 136 2.25 -9.73 2.93
CA PHE A 136 1.26 -10.36 2.09
C PHE A 136 -0.14 -10.24 2.72
N PRO A 137 -1.15 -9.69 2.03
CA PRO A 137 -2.46 -9.46 2.61
C PRO A 137 -3.17 -10.81 2.69
N LEU A 138 -3.72 -11.15 3.85
CA LEU A 138 -4.45 -12.41 4.00
C LEU A 138 -5.76 -12.34 3.20
N PRO A 139 -6.22 -13.45 2.58
CA PRO A 139 -7.55 -13.50 2.00
C PRO A 139 -8.62 -13.13 3.03
N ALA A 140 -9.75 -12.60 2.57
CA ALA A 140 -10.82 -12.09 3.44
C ALA A 140 -11.28 -13.12 4.49
N ALA A 141 -11.34 -14.40 4.11
CA ALA A 141 -11.71 -15.51 4.99
C ALA A 141 -10.79 -15.70 6.22
N TYR A 142 -9.56 -15.16 6.18
CA TYR A 142 -8.53 -15.34 7.21
C TYR A 142 -8.14 -14.03 7.91
N GLN A 143 -8.81 -12.92 7.61
CA GLN A 143 -8.52 -11.62 8.25
C GLN A 143 -8.72 -11.67 9.77
N GLU A 144 -9.79 -12.30 10.25
CA GLU A 144 -10.08 -12.38 11.70
C GLU A 144 -9.25 -13.45 12.43
N LYS A 145 -9.13 -14.64 11.83
CA LYS A 145 -8.52 -15.82 12.47
C LYS A 145 -7.59 -16.58 11.53
N PRO A 146 -6.40 -16.05 11.24
CA PRO A 146 -5.45 -16.72 10.37
C PRO A 146 -4.83 -17.96 11.05
N PRO A 147 -4.49 -19.02 10.29
CA PRO A 147 -3.75 -20.16 10.83
C PRO A 147 -2.34 -19.71 11.20
N ALA A 148 -1.85 -20.10 12.38
CA ALA A 148 -0.53 -19.69 12.83
C ALA A 148 0.57 -20.25 11.92
N PRO A 149 1.62 -19.48 11.58
CA PRO A 149 2.72 -19.99 10.76
C PRO A 149 3.55 -21.02 11.55
N THR A 150 4.07 -22.04 10.86
CA THR A 150 5.04 -22.98 11.47
C THR A 150 6.49 -22.48 11.39
N ASN A 151 6.73 -21.40 10.66
CA ASN A 151 8.02 -20.74 10.54
C ASN A 151 8.09 -19.54 11.50
N ASP A 152 9.07 -19.52 12.38
CA ASP A 152 9.28 -18.49 13.41
C ASP A 152 9.66 -17.11 12.85
N LYS A 153 10.02 -17.02 11.56
CA LYS A 153 10.31 -15.76 10.86
C LYS A 153 9.07 -15.12 10.24
N LEU A 154 7.91 -15.76 10.33
CA LEU A 154 6.63 -15.21 9.88
C LEU A 154 5.85 -14.70 11.08
N TYR A 155 5.26 -13.53 10.93
CA TYR A 155 4.43 -12.90 11.95
C TYR A 155 3.26 -12.17 11.32
N PHE A 156 2.22 -11.90 12.11
CA PHE A 156 1.10 -11.10 11.64
C PHE A 156 1.34 -9.61 11.90
N THR A 157 1.06 -8.79 10.90
CA THR A 157 1.12 -7.33 10.99
C THR A 157 -0.27 -6.78 10.76
N GLU A 158 -0.74 -5.96 11.69
CA GLU A 158 -1.95 -5.16 11.51
C GLU A 158 -1.53 -3.80 10.98
N MET A 159 -1.80 -3.53 9.71
CA MET A 159 -1.62 -2.20 9.16
C MET A 159 -2.89 -1.40 9.48
N PRO A 160 -2.78 -0.26 10.17
CA PRO A 160 -3.93 0.59 10.44
C PRO A 160 -4.46 1.19 9.15
N GLU A 161 -5.57 1.92 9.25
CA GLU A 161 -6.02 2.74 8.13
C GLU A 161 -4.91 3.70 7.68
N MET A 162 -4.76 3.88 6.38
CA MET A 162 -3.71 4.74 5.83
C MET A 162 -4.12 5.39 4.52
N ASP A 163 -3.75 6.65 4.36
CA ASP A 163 -3.71 7.31 3.06
C ASP A 163 -2.31 7.12 2.48
N VAL A 164 -2.22 6.76 1.20
CA VAL A 164 -0.95 6.54 0.51
C VAL A 164 -0.88 7.31 -0.80
N TYR A 165 0.28 7.89 -1.08
CA TYR A 165 0.63 8.42 -2.39
C TYR A 165 1.19 7.29 -3.25
N VAL A 166 0.64 7.10 -4.44
CA VAL A 166 0.94 5.96 -5.31
C VAL A 166 1.45 6.42 -6.66
N ARG A 167 2.61 5.89 -7.07
CA ARG A 167 3.10 6.00 -8.45
C ARG A 167 3.21 4.62 -9.07
N SER A 168 2.44 4.36 -10.12
CA SER A 168 2.49 3.11 -10.87
C SER A 168 3.54 3.13 -11.97
N TYR A 169 4.10 1.96 -12.27
CA TYR A 169 5.08 1.76 -13.33
C TYR A 169 5.15 0.32 -13.81
N GLY A 170 5.58 0.15 -15.06
CA GLY A 170 5.75 -1.16 -15.69
C GLY A 170 7.15 -1.76 -15.50
N GLY A 171 7.32 -3.00 -15.97
CA GLY A 171 8.60 -3.69 -15.97
C GLY A 171 8.90 -4.45 -14.67
N TRP A 172 10.17 -4.72 -14.40
CA TRP A 172 10.56 -5.48 -13.21
C TRP A 172 10.77 -4.58 -11.99
N MET A 173 10.27 -5.01 -10.84
CA MET A 173 10.50 -4.35 -9.55
C MET A 173 11.90 -4.68 -9.02
N LEU A 174 12.91 -4.01 -9.57
CA LEU A 174 14.32 -4.10 -9.19
C LEU A 174 14.69 -2.92 -8.27
N SER A 175 15.80 -3.03 -7.53
CA SER A 175 16.24 -1.94 -6.64
C SER A 175 16.40 -0.61 -7.38
N VAL A 176 16.94 -0.63 -8.60
CA VAL A 176 17.17 0.58 -9.40
C VAL A 176 15.87 1.20 -9.93
N THR A 177 14.92 0.38 -10.38
CA THR A 177 13.63 0.88 -10.90
C THR A 177 12.76 1.39 -9.75
N SER A 178 12.70 0.66 -8.63
CA SER A 178 12.01 1.12 -7.42
C SER A 178 12.54 2.47 -6.94
N ARG A 179 13.87 2.63 -6.83
CA ARG A 179 14.50 3.91 -6.42
C ARG A 179 14.21 5.06 -7.39
N LEU A 180 14.21 4.79 -8.69
CA LEU A 180 13.87 5.81 -9.70
C LEU A 180 12.41 6.27 -9.51
N HIS A 181 11.46 5.35 -9.41
CA HIS A 181 10.05 5.71 -9.26
C HIS A 181 9.74 6.34 -7.89
N ALA A 182 10.41 5.90 -6.83
CA ALA A 182 10.36 6.54 -5.53
C ALA A 182 10.82 8.01 -5.62
N HIS A 183 11.99 8.26 -6.22
CA HIS A 183 12.51 9.61 -6.40
C HIS A 183 11.60 10.51 -7.25
N LEU A 184 11.01 9.97 -8.33
CA LEU A 184 10.05 10.71 -9.14
C LEU A 184 8.79 11.08 -8.36
N LEU A 185 8.30 10.16 -7.50
CA LEU A 185 7.16 10.44 -6.63
C LEU A 185 7.52 11.50 -5.58
N THR A 186 8.64 11.36 -4.86
CA THR A 186 9.04 12.34 -3.84
C THR A 186 9.26 13.73 -4.44
N LYS A 187 9.82 13.84 -5.65
CA LYS A 187 9.96 15.13 -6.35
C LYS A 187 8.62 15.84 -6.53
N GLU A 188 7.57 15.11 -6.89
CA GLU A 188 6.23 15.69 -7.03
C GLU A 188 5.62 16.03 -5.67
N LEU A 189 5.78 15.16 -4.66
CA LEU A 189 5.31 15.41 -3.30
C LEU A 189 5.99 16.65 -2.68
N GLU A 190 7.30 16.81 -2.88
CA GLU A 190 8.06 17.99 -2.45
C GLU A 190 7.60 19.26 -3.18
N ARG A 191 7.38 19.19 -4.50
CA ARG A 191 6.88 20.32 -5.30
C ARG A 191 5.56 20.87 -4.75
N VAL A 192 4.67 19.97 -4.30
CA VAL A 192 3.37 20.35 -3.74
C VAL A 192 3.40 20.54 -2.22
N ARG A 193 4.55 20.30 -1.57
CA ARG A 193 4.71 20.34 -0.10
C ARG A 193 3.79 19.37 0.64
N ALA A 194 3.58 18.18 0.08
CA ALA A 194 2.86 17.10 0.74
C ALA A 194 3.67 16.53 1.92
N SER A 195 2.99 16.16 3.01
CA SER A 195 3.60 15.46 4.14
C SER A 195 3.48 13.95 3.98
N TYR A 196 4.60 13.24 4.14
CA TYR A 196 4.67 11.79 3.99
C TYR A 196 5.79 11.18 4.83
N ASN A 197 5.77 9.86 5.01
CA ASN A 197 6.77 9.14 5.77
C ASN A 197 8.13 9.17 5.05
N HIS A 198 9.15 9.75 5.69
CA HIS A 198 10.51 9.85 5.15
C HIS A 198 11.45 8.72 5.60
N SER A 199 10.98 7.79 6.44
CA SER A 199 11.79 6.70 6.97
C SER A 199 11.79 5.47 6.06
N TYR A 200 10.69 5.25 5.33
CA TYR A 200 10.55 4.13 4.40
C TYR A 200 9.50 4.41 3.33
N HIS A 201 9.57 3.65 2.24
CA HIS A 201 8.51 3.50 1.25
C HIS A 201 8.14 2.04 1.06
N TYR A 202 7.06 1.79 0.31
CA TYR A 202 6.74 0.44 -0.17
C TYR A 202 7.01 0.31 -1.66
N GLY A 203 7.72 -0.74 -2.05
CA GLY A 203 7.63 -1.30 -3.39
C GLY A 203 6.49 -2.29 -3.45
N VAL A 204 5.64 -2.22 -4.47
CA VAL A 204 4.37 -2.93 -4.53
C VAL A 204 4.29 -3.74 -5.82
N GLY A 205 4.12 -5.06 -5.69
CA GLY A 205 4.05 -5.98 -6.82
C GLY A 205 2.72 -6.71 -6.88
N TYR A 206 2.08 -6.72 -8.05
CA TYR A 206 0.76 -7.35 -8.26
C TYR A 206 0.83 -8.72 -8.92
N ASP A 207 1.93 -9.00 -9.61
CA ASP A 207 2.04 -10.14 -10.50
C ASP A 207 2.95 -11.24 -9.95
N SER A 208 2.64 -12.49 -10.29
CA SER A 208 3.46 -13.66 -9.99
C SER A 208 4.91 -13.47 -10.47
N PRO A 209 5.91 -14.03 -9.76
CA PRO A 209 7.30 -14.04 -10.25
C PRO A 209 7.48 -14.63 -11.65
N LEU A 210 6.54 -15.46 -12.11
CA LEU A 210 6.57 -16.09 -13.44
C LEU A 210 6.08 -15.17 -14.57
N LYS A 211 5.38 -14.07 -14.27
CA LYS A 211 4.86 -13.15 -15.30
C LYS A 211 6.01 -12.35 -15.91
N LEU A 212 6.25 -12.48 -17.21
CA LEU A 212 7.40 -11.86 -17.88
C LEU A 212 7.10 -10.46 -18.46
N LEU A 213 5.87 -10.19 -18.89
CA LEU A 213 5.47 -8.98 -19.61
C LEU A 213 4.21 -8.36 -19.00
N ASN A 214 3.98 -7.07 -19.31
CA ASN A 214 2.82 -6.30 -18.84
C ASN A 214 2.65 -6.37 -17.31
N ARG A 215 3.78 -6.26 -16.60
CA ARG A 215 3.81 -6.22 -15.14
C ARG A 215 3.34 -4.85 -14.66
N HIS A 216 2.55 -4.82 -13.59
CA HIS A 216 2.16 -3.61 -12.89
C HIS A 216 2.83 -3.60 -11.51
N ASN A 217 3.62 -2.56 -11.26
CA ASN A 217 4.23 -2.33 -9.96
C ASN A 217 3.95 -0.89 -9.53
N GLU A 218 4.09 -0.62 -8.24
CA GLU A 218 3.89 0.71 -7.70
C GLU A 218 4.93 1.03 -6.63
N VAL A 219 5.16 2.32 -6.40
CA VAL A 219 5.82 2.82 -5.20
C VAL A 219 4.79 3.58 -4.37
N TRP A 220 4.73 3.27 -3.07
CA TRP A 220 3.86 3.96 -2.12
C TRP A 220 4.65 4.70 -1.05
N TYR A 221 4.27 5.95 -0.78
CA TYR A 221 4.62 6.66 0.45
C TYR A 221 3.36 6.84 1.29
N VAL A 222 3.43 6.47 2.57
CA VAL A 222 2.35 6.70 3.52
C VAL A 222 2.27 8.20 3.81
N ALA A 223 1.08 8.79 3.66
CA ALA A 223 0.87 10.17 4.05
C ALA A 223 0.92 10.28 5.58
N ASN A 224 1.63 11.26 6.11
CA ASN A 224 1.59 11.48 7.55
C ASN A 224 0.22 12.05 7.93
N ILE A 225 -0.41 11.45 8.94
CA ILE A 225 -1.52 12.09 9.62
C ILE A 225 -0.87 13.19 10.45
N SER A 226 -1.12 14.46 10.11
CA SER A 226 -0.88 15.54 11.03
C SER A 226 -1.89 15.40 12.17
N GLU A 227 -1.60 14.56 13.15
CA GLU A 227 -2.20 14.70 14.48
C GLU A 227 -1.57 15.95 15.09
N GLU A 228 -2.28 17.07 14.99
CA GLU A 228 -1.87 18.27 15.72
C GLU A 228 -2.13 18.05 17.21
N THR A 229 -1.05 18.19 17.97
CA THR A 229 -1.04 18.35 19.42
C THR A 229 -1.48 19.76 19.81
#